data_AF-A0A822F8E1-F1
#
_entry.id   AF-A0A822F8E1-F1
#
_cell.length_a   1.000
_cell.length_b   1.000
_cell.length_c   1.000
_cell.angle_alpha   90.00
_cell.angle_beta   90.00
_cell.angle_gamma   90.00
#
_symmetry.space_group_name_H-M   'P 1'
#
loop_
_entity.id
_entity.type
_entity.pdbx_description
1 polymer ?
#
loop_
_entity_poly.entity_id
_entity_poly.type
_entity_poly.pdbx_seq_one_letter_code
_entity_poly.pdbx_strand_id
1 'polypeptide(L)'
;MFTKTTNHNLTSKAYGANNLKKILKNITDYYSEILGQSLVDFQMPDLNMIAETTDETELSRLLQLVLGCAVSCDRKQYYIEHIMLLEESVQHVLMNAIQELMVKEIRKNNEEYSELGDQLKHALEELNRVVEAKEEIEHRCRELDLQISTLQDDKFGLIQETTRLNERLQQYENAEDAESIPRSRYKTLQERIQSQQEEIFKLETTLQDYRAKLDVLRE
;
A
#
# COMPACT_ATOMS: atom_id res chain seq x y z
N MET A 1 51.09 -6.07 -70.07
CA MET A 1 51.64 -5.48 -68.83
C MET A 1 50.61 -4.65 -68.03
N PHE A 2 49.30 -4.92 -68.16
CA PHE A 2 48.23 -4.08 -67.56
C PHE A 2 47.40 -4.77 -66.45
N THR A 3 47.73 -6.00 -66.04
CA THR A 3 46.92 -6.76 -65.07
C THR A 3 47.45 -6.75 -63.63
N LYS A 4 48.66 -6.23 -63.37
CA LYS A 4 49.23 -6.15 -62.00
C LYS A 4 48.84 -4.89 -61.25
N THR A 5 48.67 -3.75 -61.93
CA THR A 5 48.36 -2.47 -61.27
C THR A 5 46.91 -2.39 -60.77
N THR A 6 45.95 -3.02 -61.46
CA THR A 6 44.53 -3.03 -61.06
C THR A 6 44.29 -3.90 -59.82
N ASN A 7 44.96 -5.06 -59.71
CA ASN A 7 44.86 -5.95 -58.55
C ASN A 7 45.50 -5.37 -57.27
N HIS A 8 46.59 -4.58 -57.42
CA HIS A 8 47.23 -3.93 -56.26
C HIS A 8 46.38 -2.79 -55.70
N ASN A 9 45.63 -2.09 -56.54
CA ASN A 9 44.68 -1.04 -56.12
C ASN A 9 43.41 -1.62 -55.48
N LEU A 10 42.87 -2.73 -55.99
CA LEU A 10 41.71 -3.41 -55.40
C LEU A 10 42.03 -3.98 -54.02
N THR A 11 43.19 -4.62 -53.87
CA THR A 11 43.65 -5.12 -52.57
C THR A 11 43.91 -3.98 -51.58
N SER A 12 44.61 -2.91 -52.00
CA SER A 12 44.86 -1.73 -51.15
C SER A 12 43.57 -1.05 -50.67
N LYS A 13 42.56 -0.91 -51.53
CA LYS A 13 41.25 -0.36 -51.17
C LYS A 13 40.48 -1.25 -50.19
N ALA A 14 40.48 -2.57 -50.42
CA ALA A 14 39.85 -3.54 -49.52
C ALA A 14 40.52 -3.59 -48.12
N TYR A 15 41.85 -3.44 -48.06
CA TYR A 15 42.58 -3.32 -46.79
C TYR A 15 42.21 -2.03 -46.04
N GLY A 16 42.06 -0.91 -46.75
CA GLY A 16 41.58 0.36 -46.18
C GLY A 16 40.19 0.22 -45.55
N ALA A 17 39.23 -0.36 -46.29
CA ALA A 17 37.87 -0.58 -45.80
C ALA A 17 37.82 -1.45 -44.53
N ASN A 18 38.64 -2.52 -44.46
CA ASN A 18 38.70 -3.37 -43.27
C ASN A 18 39.29 -2.67 -42.05
N ASN A 19 40.27 -1.78 -42.25
CA ASN A 19 40.83 -0.98 -41.15
C ASN A 19 39.81 0.03 -40.63
N LEU A 20 39.10 0.73 -41.53
CA LEU A 20 38.04 1.66 -41.16
C LEU A 20 36.91 0.98 -40.38
N LYS A 21 36.53 -0.26 -40.76
CA LYS A 21 35.52 -1.05 -40.01
C LYS A 21 35.96 -1.34 -38.58
N LYS A 22 37.24 -1.67 -38.37
CA LYS A 22 37.79 -1.90 -37.03
C LYS A 22 37.81 -0.62 -36.21
N ILE A 23 38.22 0.50 -36.81
CA ILE A 23 38.24 1.80 -36.16
C ILE A 23 36.82 2.21 -35.74
N LEU A 24 35.86 2.18 -36.66
CA LEU A 24 34.48 2.53 -36.37
C LEU A 24 33.89 1.64 -35.28
N LYS A 25 34.14 0.32 -35.33
CA LYS A 25 33.70 -0.60 -34.29
C LYS A 25 34.26 -0.21 -32.92
N ASN A 26 35.58 -0.01 -32.81
CA ASN A 26 36.21 0.34 -31.54
C ASN A 26 35.69 1.69 -30.99
N ILE A 27 35.41 2.64 -31.86
CA ILE A 27 34.81 3.93 -31.49
C ILE A 27 33.41 3.71 -30.94
N THR A 28 32.55 2.97 -31.65
CA THR A 28 31.18 2.70 -31.21
C THR A 28 31.16 1.94 -29.87
N ASP A 29 32.03 0.93 -29.72
CA ASP A 29 32.17 0.16 -28.49
C ASP A 29 32.65 1.09 -27.33
N TYR A 30 33.56 2.03 -27.59
CA TYR A 30 33.98 3.03 -26.60
C TYR A 30 32.83 3.95 -26.15
N TYR A 31 32.00 4.41 -27.11
CA TYR A 31 30.84 5.23 -26.80
C TYR A 31 29.82 4.49 -25.93
N SER A 32 29.48 3.24 -26.26
CA SER A 32 28.49 2.49 -25.51
C SER A 32 29.01 1.95 -24.19
N GLU A 33 30.22 1.37 -24.16
CA GLU A 33 30.72 0.63 -22.99
C GLU A 33 31.48 1.53 -22.00
N ILE A 34 32.18 2.56 -22.47
CA ILE A 34 33.00 3.43 -21.61
C ILE A 34 32.29 4.75 -21.31
N LEU A 35 31.75 5.42 -22.33
CA LEU A 35 31.07 6.70 -22.14
C LEU A 35 29.61 6.54 -21.69
N GLY A 36 29.01 5.36 -21.89
CA GLY A 36 27.59 5.12 -21.60
C GLY A 36 26.65 5.97 -22.47
N GLN A 37 27.14 6.43 -23.62
CA GLN A 37 26.44 7.33 -24.54
C GLN A 37 25.89 6.57 -25.74
N SER A 38 24.74 7.01 -26.24
CA SER A 38 23.99 6.31 -27.28
C SER A 38 24.01 7.08 -28.60
N LEU A 39 24.72 6.56 -29.60
CA LEU A 39 24.82 7.15 -30.94
C LEU A 39 23.58 6.95 -31.84
N VAL A 40 22.40 6.68 -31.26
CA VAL A 40 21.18 6.25 -31.98
C VAL A 40 20.72 7.25 -33.06
N ASP A 41 20.95 8.56 -32.85
CA ASP A 41 20.54 9.61 -33.80
C ASP A 41 21.70 10.21 -34.62
N PHE A 42 22.90 9.61 -34.55
CA PHE A 42 24.05 10.02 -35.34
C PHE A 42 24.06 9.30 -36.70
N GLN A 43 24.31 10.03 -37.79
CA GLN A 43 24.45 9.44 -39.11
C GLN A 43 25.80 8.73 -39.21
N MET A 44 25.78 7.39 -39.17
CA MET A 44 27.01 6.59 -39.24
C MET A 44 27.72 6.77 -40.58
N PRO A 45 29.07 6.90 -40.59
CA PRO A 45 29.83 7.13 -41.82
C PRO A 45 29.82 5.90 -42.74
N ASP A 46 29.61 6.12 -44.04
CA ASP A 46 29.74 5.06 -45.05
C ASP A 46 31.22 4.78 -45.36
N LEU A 47 31.73 3.71 -44.78
CA LEU A 47 33.13 3.31 -44.89
C LEU A 47 33.54 2.87 -46.31
N ASN A 48 32.58 2.45 -47.15
CA ASN A 48 32.89 2.09 -48.54
C ASN A 48 33.14 3.35 -49.36
N MET A 49 32.34 4.40 -49.16
CA MET A 49 32.54 5.71 -49.80
C MET A 49 33.89 6.32 -49.40
N ILE A 50 34.29 6.20 -48.13
CA ILE A 50 35.62 6.63 -47.69
C ILE A 50 36.73 5.83 -48.41
N ALA A 51 36.61 4.50 -48.46
CA ALA A 51 37.64 3.63 -49.01
C ALA A 51 37.75 3.67 -50.55
N GLU A 52 36.64 3.90 -51.25
CA GLU A 52 36.57 3.80 -52.71
C GLU A 52 36.75 5.13 -53.42
N THR A 53 36.08 6.18 -52.91
CA THR A 53 36.00 7.51 -53.54
C THR A 53 36.66 8.61 -52.70
N THR A 54 37.13 8.30 -51.48
CA THR A 54 37.68 9.30 -50.54
C THR A 54 36.67 10.43 -50.32
N ASP A 55 35.41 10.06 -50.05
CA ASP A 55 34.36 11.04 -49.81
C ASP A 55 34.66 11.87 -48.55
N GLU A 56 34.80 13.18 -48.72
CA GLU A 56 35.16 14.10 -47.63
C GLU A 56 34.05 14.21 -46.58
N THR A 57 32.79 14.02 -46.95
CA THR A 57 31.64 14.10 -46.04
C THR A 57 31.63 12.91 -45.09
N GLU A 58 31.78 11.71 -45.64
CA GLU A 58 31.83 10.48 -44.83
C GLU A 58 33.09 10.42 -43.96
N LEU A 59 34.23 10.91 -44.48
CA LEU A 59 35.45 11.04 -43.69
C LEU A 59 35.28 12.04 -42.55
N SER A 60 34.63 13.18 -42.81
CA SER A 60 34.33 14.19 -41.80
C SER A 60 33.48 13.62 -40.66
N ARG A 61 32.45 12.83 -40.96
CA ARG A 61 31.63 12.13 -39.95
C ARG A 61 32.45 11.15 -39.10
N LEU A 62 33.35 10.40 -39.71
CA LEU A 62 34.24 9.50 -38.97
C LEU A 62 35.19 10.28 -38.03
N LEU A 63 35.76 11.39 -38.52
CA LEU A 63 36.61 12.27 -37.71
C LEU A 63 35.83 12.97 -36.59
N GLN A 64 34.57 13.33 -36.83
CA GLN A 64 33.68 13.89 -35.82
C GLN A 64 33.49 12.91 -34.66
N LEU A 65 33.27 11.62 -34.93
CA LEU A 65 33.20 10.60 -33.87
C LEU A 65 34.52 10.48 -33.09
N VAL A 66 35.67 10.52 -33.77
CA VAL A 66 36.99 10.51 -33.12
C VAL A 66 37.18 11.74 -32.23
N LEU A 67 36.79 12.92 -32.72
CA LEU A 67 36.82 14.17 -31.97
C LEU A 67 35.94 14.08 -30.73
N GLY A 68 34.73 13.55 -30.87
CA GLY A 68 33.82 13.31 -29.76
C GLY A 68 34.40 12.36 -28.70
N CYS A 69 35.08 11.27 -29.11
CA CYS A 69 35.84 10.44 -28.17
C CYS A 69 36.94 11.25 -27.45
N ALA A 70 37.70 12.06 -28.19
CA ALA A 70 38.81 12.82 -27.63
C ALA A 70 38.36 13.83 -26.56
N VAL A 71 37.22 14.50 -26.77
CA VAL A 71 36.69 15.48 -25.81
C VAL A 71 35.85 14.87 -24.68
N SER A 72 35.52 13.58 -24.78
CA SER A 72 34.77 12.84 -23.75
C SER A 72 35.62 11.86 -22.94
N CYS A 73 36.87 11.60 -23.32
CA CYS A 73 37.76 10.66 -22.62
C CYS A 73 38.30 11.20 -21.27
N ASP A 74 38.95 10.33 -20.49
CA ASP A 74 39.57 10.70 -19.19
C ASP A 74 40.58 11.85 -19.31
N ARG A 75 41.29 11.92 -20.45
CA ARG A 75 42.27 12.98 -20.75
C ARG A 75 41.68 14.10 -21.59
N LYS A 76 40.36 14.30 -21.58
CA LYS A 76 39.69 15.34 -22.38
C LYS A 76 40.29 16.73 -22.23
N GLN A 77 40.76 17.08 -21.04
CA GLN A 77 41.36 18.39 -20.76
C GLN A 77 42.57 18.66 -21.66
N TYR A 78 43.42 17.65 -21.89
CA TYR A 78 44.56 17.76 -22.80
C TYR A 78 44.10 18.11 -24.22
N TYR A 79 43.08 17.41 -24.73
CA TYR A 79 42.58 17.65 -26.09
C TYR A 79 41.84 18.99 -26.23
N ILE A 80 41.04 19.38 -25.22
CA ILE A 80 40.32 20.66 -25.20
C ILE A 80 41.32 21.82 -25.20
N GLU A 81 42.37 21.76 -24.38
CA GLU A 81 43.42 22.78 -24.36
C GLU A 81 44.13 22.90 -25.72
N HIS A 82 44.39 21.78 -26.40
CA HIS A 82 44.98 21.81 -27.74
C HIS A 82 44.03 22.44 -28.76
N ILE A 83 42.73 22.18 -28.67
CA ILE A 83 41.72 22.83 -29.53
C ILE A 83 41.74 24.34 -29.31
N MET A 84 41.82 24.80 -28.05
CA MET A 84 41.86 26.23 -27.71
C MET A 84 43.13 26.97 -28.21
N LEU A 85 44.18 26.24 -28.61
CA LEU A 85 45.39 26.82 -29.21
C LEU A 85 45.31 26.96 -30.74
N LEU A 86 44.28 26.39 -31.38
CA LEU A 86 44.06 26.50 -32.83
C LEU A 86 43.53 27.89 -33.21
N GLU A 87 43.48 28.18 -34.51
CA GLU A 87 42.84 29.40 -35.01
C GLU A 87 41.34 29.42 -34.71
N GLU A 88 40.79 30.60 -34.41
CA GLU A 88 39.37 30.80 -34.06
C GLU A 88 38.41 30.20 -35.10
N SER A 89 38.73 30.34 -36.39
CA SER A 89 37.96 29.75 -37.49
C SER A 89 37.84 28.22 -37.38
N VAL A 90 38.93 27.54 -36.98
CA VAL A 90 38.98 26.09 -36.80
C VAL A 90 38.29 25.69 -35.49
N GLN A 91 38.47 26.46 -34.42
CA GLN A 91 37.79 26.22 -33.15
C GLN A 91 36.27 26.20 -33.31
N HIS A 92 35.71 27.15 -34.07
CA HIS A 92 34.28 27.21 -34.33
C HIS A 92 33.77 25.97 -35.09
N VAL A 93 34.51 25.49 -36.08
CA VAL A 93 34.14 24.26 -36.82
C VAL A 93 34.14 23.04 -35.88
N LEU A 94 35.17 22.89 -35.05
CA LEU A 94 35.26 21.80 -34.08
C LEU A 94 34.17 21.89 -33.00
N MET A 95 33.88 23.09 -32.52
CA MET A 95 32.82 23.35 -31.54
C MET A 95 31.45 22.96 -32.10
N ASN A 96 31.15 23.33 -33.34
CA ASN A 96 29.91 22.94 -34.01
C ASN A 96 29.81 21.42 -34.17
N ALA A 97 30.91 20.74 -34.56
CA ALA A 97 30.95 19.29 -34.70
C ALA A 97 30.73 18.56 -33.37
N ILE A 98 31.30 19.06 -32.26
CA ILE A 98 31.08 18.53 -30.91
C ILE A 98 29.64 18.77 -30.45
N GLN A 99 29.10 19.98 -30.71
CA GLN A 99 27.73 20.30 -30.35
C GLN A 99 26.72 19.45 -31.10
N GLU A 100 26.91 19.21 -32.40
CA GLU A 100 26.03 18.34 -33.18
C GLU A 100 25.98 16.91 -32.61
N LEU A 101 27.09 16.42 -32.06
CA LEU A 101 27.16 15.14 -31.35
C LEU A 101 26.44 15.17 -29.99
N MET A 102 26.54 16.26 -29.21
CA MET A 102 26.03 16.33 -27.83
C MET A 102 24.59 16.87 -27.69
N VAL A 103 24.12 17.72 -28.61
CA VAL A 103 22.83 18.43 -28.49
C VAL A 103 21.62 17.50 -28.54
N LYS A 104 21.73 16.33 -29.20
CA LYS A 104 20.63 15.35 -29.25
C LYS A 104 20.47 14.57 -27.94
N GLU A 105 21.57 14.22 -27.27
CA GLU A 105 21.51 13.60 -25.93
C GLU A 105 20.96 14.56 -24.87
N ILE A 106 21.34 15.85 -24.92
CA ILE A 106 20.85 16.85 -23.95
C ILE A 106 19.33 17.06 -24.08
N ARG A 107 18.78 17.06 -25.31
CA ARG A 107 17.33 17.20 -25.52
C ARG A 107 16.56 15.99 -25.01
N LYS A 108 17.02 14.78 -25.31
CA LYS A 108 16.41 13.54 -24.83
C LYS A 108 16.44 13.44 -23.30
N ASN A 109 17.58 13.77 -22.70
CA ASN A 109 17.71 13.80 -21.24
C ASN A 109 16.73 14.81 -20.61
N ASN A 110 16.62 16.03 -21.16
CA ASN A 110 15.70 17.03 -20.62
C ASN A 110 14.22 16.62 -20.70
N GLU A 111 13.82 15.92 -21.77
CA GLU A 111 12.47 15.36 -21.89
C GLU A 111 12.23 14.24 -20.86
N GLU A 112 13.18 13.32 -20.69
CA GLU A 112 13.11 12.26 -19.67
C GLU A 112 13.11 12.82 -18.24
N TYR A 113 13.92 13.84 -17.95
CA TYR A 113 13.92 14.53 -16.65
C TYR A 113 12.60 15.27 -16.38
N SER A 114 11.99 15.86 -17.41
CA SER A 114 10.69 16.53 -17.29
C SER A 114 9.58 15.51 -17.00
N GLU A 115 9.55 14.41 -17.74
CA GLU A 115 8.55 13.34 -17.54
C GLU A 115 8.69 12.70 -16.16
N LEU A 116 9.93 12.43 -15.72
CA LEU A 116 10.19 11.92 -14.37
C LEU A 116 9.75 12.92 -13.28
N GLY A 117 9.93 14.22 -13.52
CA GLY A 117 9.46 15.29 -12.64
C GLY A 117 7.93 15.31 -12.49
N ASP A 118 7.21 15.14 -13.60
CA ASP A 118 5.74 15.08 -13.60
C ASP A 118 5.23 13.80 -12.90
N GLN A 119 5.87 12.66 -13.13
CA GLN A 119 5.55 11.40 -12.44
C GLN A 119 5.80 11.51 -10.93
N LEU A 120 6.91 12.13 -10.52
CA LEU A 120 7.23 12.34 -9.10
C LEU A 120 6.19 13.25 -8.44
N LYS A 121 5.78 14.33 -9.12
CA LYS A 121 4.73 15.22 -8.61
C LYS A 121 3.40 14.49 -8.44
N HIS A 122 2.98 13.70 -9.44
CA HIS A 122 1.77 12.89 -9.34
C HIS A 122 1.84 11.90 -8.16
N ALA A 123 2.97 11.21 -7.98
CA ALA A 123 3.16 10.27 -6.89
C ALA A 123 3.08 10.95 -5.51
N LEU A 124 3.62 12.16 -5.37
CA LEU A 124 3.52 12.95 -4.13
C LEU A 124 2.08 13.39 -3.84
N GLU A 125 1.34 13.81 -4.85
CA GLU A 125 -0.08 14.16 -4.71
C GLU A 125 -0.92 12.94 -4.28
N GLU A 126 -0.67 11.78 -4.88
CA GLU A 126 -1.35 10.53 -4.53
C GLU A 126 -1.00 10.06 -3.12
N LEU A 127 0.28 10.16 -2.72
CA LEU A 127 0.73 9.87 -1.35
C LEU A 127 0.01 10.76 -0.33
N ASN A 128 -0.07 12.07 -0.59
CA ASN A 128 -0.77 12.99 0.31
C ASN A 128 -2.25 12.62 0.46
N ARG A 129 -2.95 12.29 -0.63
CA ARG A 129 -4.34 11.83 -0.57
C ARG A 129 -4.51 10.57 0.28
N VAL A 130 -3.59 9.62 0.15
CA VAL A 130 -3.62 8.38 0.93
C VAL A 130 -3.34 8.66 2.41
N VAL A 131 -2.42 9.58 2.73
CA VAL A 131 -2.14 10.00 4.11
C VAL A 131 -3.37 10.66 4.73
N GLU A 132 -4.02 11.59 4.04
CA GLU A 132 -5.25 12.24 4.51
C GLU A 132 -6.36 11.22 4.77
N ALA A 133 -6.62 10.31 3.82
CA ALA A 133 -7.62 9.27 3.98
C ALA A 133 -7.31 8.32 5.16
N LYS A 134 -6.02 8.00 5.38
CA LYS A 134 -5.59 7.20 6.53
C LYS A 134 -5.87 7.94 7.84
N GLU A 135 -5.53 9.23 7.94
CA GLU A 135 -5.77 10.03 9.13
C GLU A 135 -7.27 10.13 9.47
N GLU A 136 -8.13 10.27 8.46
CA GLU A 136 -9.58 10.27 8.62
C GLU A 136 -10.10 8.93 9.18
N ILE A 137 -9.62 7.80 8.62
CA ILE A 137 -9.98 6.46 9.11
C ILE A 137 -9.50 6.28 10.56
N GLU A 138 -8.27 6.65 10.88
CA GLU A 138 -7.73 6.55 12.24
C GLU A 138 -8.53 7.42 13.23
N HIS A 139 -8.94 8.61 12.82
CA HIS A 139 -9.83 9.45 13.63
C HIS A 139 -11.15 8.74 13.91
N ARG A 140 -11.77 8.16 12.87
CA ARG A 140 -13.04 7.45 13.01
C ARG A 140 -12.93 6.19 13.88
N CYS A 141 -11.83 5.46 13.78
CA CYS A 141 -11.55 4.33 14.66
C CYS A 141 -11.47 4.77 16.12
N ARG A 142 -10.74 5.86 16.43
CA ARG A 142 -10.66 6.40 17.80
C ARG A 142 -12.02 6.82 18.34
N GLU A 143 -12.88 7.44 17.51
CA GLU A 143 -14.25 7.79 17.92
C GLU A 143 -15.09 6.55 18.25
N LEU A 144 -14.99 5.50 17.43
CA LEU A 144 -15.72 4.26 17.65
C LEU A 144 -15.24 3.53 18.90
N ASP A 145 -13.93 3.51 19.16
CA ASP A 145 -13.36 2.93 20.37
C ASP A 145 -13.88 3.63 21.64
N LEU A 146 -13.98 4.97 21.60
CA LEU A 146 -14.57 5.74 22.71
C LEU A 146 -16.05 5.38 22.92
N GLN A 147 -16.84 5.29 21.84
CA GLN A 147 -18.25 4.89 21.92
C GLN A 147 -18.43 3.47 22.47
N ILE A 148 -17.56 2.54 22.08
CA ILE A 148 -17.58 1.18 22.60
C ILE A 148 -17.27 1.19 24.10
N SER A 149 -16.27 1.96 24.54
CA SER A 149 -15.94 2.10 25.96
C SER A 149 -17.13 2.63 26.77
N THR A 150 -17.78 3.70 26.30
CA THR A 150 -18.94 4.27 27.01
C THR A 150 -20.10 3.28 27.08
N LEU A 151 -20.39 2.57 25.99
CA LEU A 151 -21.45 1.56 25.97
C LEU A 151 -21.14 0.36 26.86
N GLN A 152 -19.86 0.00 27.01
CA GLN A 152 -19.44 -1.05 27.93
C GLN A 152 -19.65 -0.64 29.39
N ASP A 153 -19.32 0.61 29.74
CA ASP A 153 -19.56 1.15 31.08
C ASP A 153 -21.06 1.20 31.41
N ASP A 154 -21.89 1.68 30.49
CA ASP A 154 -23.35 1.69 30.63
C ASP A 154 -23.92 0.28 30.79
N LYS A 155 -23.46 -0.67 29.96
CA LYS A 155 -23.84 -2.08 30.07
C LYS A 155 -23.49 -2.64 31.45
N PHE A 156 -22.29 -2.34 31.96
CA PHE A 156 -21.87 -2.80 33.28
C PHE A 156 -22.73 -2.18 34.40
N GLY A 157 -23.07 -0.89 34.28
CA GLY A 157 -24.00 -0.21 35.19
C GLY A 157 -25.39 -0.86 35.21
N LEU A 158 -25.96 -1.13 34.03
CA LEU A 158 -27.26 -1.80 33.90
C LEU A 158 -27.25 -3.22 34.45
N ILE A 159 -26.16 -3.97 34.27
CA ILE A 159 -26.00 -5.31 34.85
C ILE A 159 -26.01 -5.22 36.38
N GLN A 160 -25.26 -4.29 36.97
CA GLN A 160 -25.27 -4.09 38.43
C GLN A 160 -26.66 -3.74 38.95
N GLU A 161 -27.38 -2.85 38.27
CA GLU A 161 -28.73 -2.46 38.68
C GLU A 161 -29.71 -3.63 38.55
N THR A 162 -29.61 -4.42 37.47
CA THR A 162 -30.39 -5.63 37.27
C THR A 162 -30.14 -6.65 38.37
N THR A 163 -28.87 -6.90 38.75
CA THR A 163 -28.52 -7.79 39.86
C THR A 163 -29.12 -7.30 41.17
N ARG A 164 -28.98 -6.00 41.47
CA ARG A 164 -29.53 -5.39 42.69
C ARG A 164 -31.05 -5.49 42.77
N LEU A 165 -31.75 -5.29 41.65
CA LEU A 165 -33.21 -5.42 41.58
C LEU A 165 -33.64 -6.88 41.75
N ASN A 166 -32.93 -7.83 41.12
CA ASN A 166 -33.19 -9.26 41.30
C ASN A 166 -32.98 -9.71 42.76
N GLU A 167 -31.93 -9.25 43.43
CA GLU A 167 -31.71 -9.53 44.86
C GLU A 167 -32.86 -9.00 45.73
N ARG A 168 -33.37 -7.80 45.42
CA ARG A 168 -34.55 -7.24 46.10
C ARG A 168 -35.80 -8.07 45.84
N LEU A 169 -36.04 -8.48 44.60
CA LEU A 169 -37.16 -9.35 44.21
C LEU A 169 -37.10 -10.67 44.98
N GLN A 170 -35.93 -11.31 45.03
CA GLN A 170 -35.72 -12.55 45.75
C GLN A 170 -35.97 -12.38 47.27
N GLN A 171 -35.64 -11.23 47.85
CA GLN A 171 -35.99 -10.92 49.25
C GLN A 171 -37.50 -10.83 49.47
N TYR A 172 -38.26 -10.26 48.52
CA TYR A 172 -39.72 -10.23 48.59
C TYR A 172 -40.34 -11.62 48.43
N GLU A 173 -39.87 -12.43 47.48
CA GLU A 173 -40.33 -13.82 47.29
C GLU A 173 -40.10 -14.66 48.56
N ASN A 174 -38.92 -14.55 49.17
CA ASN A 174 -38.62 -15.20 50.45
C ASN A 174 -39.49 -14.67 51.62
N ALA A 175 -39.97 -13.43 51.54
CA ALA A 175 -40.86 -12.84 52.54
C ALA A 175 -42.33 -13.23 52.34
N GLU A 176 -42.79 -13.44 51.10
CA GLU A 176 -44.11 -14.01 50.82
C GLU A 176 -44.23 -15.46 51.36
N ASP A 177 -43.14 -16.22 51.33
CA ASP A 177 -43.07 -17.52 52.03
C ASP A 177 -43.18 -17.38 53.57
N ALA A 178 -42.75 -16.26 54.16
CA ALA A 178 -42.98 -15.96 55.56
C ALA A 178 -44.46 -15.57 55.85
N GLU A 179 -45.18 -15.02 54.88
CA GLU A 179 -46.61 -14.72 54.94
C GLU A 179 -47.51 -15.98 54.79
N SER A 180 -46.93 -17.09 54.28
CA SER A 180 -47.51 -18.44 54.36
C SER A 180 -47.65 -18.93 55.81
N ILE A 181 -46.78 -18.47 56.73
CA ILE A 181 -46.80 -18.89 58.14
C ILE A 181 -48.10 -18.47 58.86
N PRO A 182 -48.58 -17.20 58.75
CA PRO A 182 -49.91 -16.79 59.21
C PRO A 182 -51.06 -17.60 58.60
N ARG A 183 -51.05 -17.85 57.27
CA ARG A 183 -52.10 -18.61 56.58
C ARG A 183 -52.15 -20.08 57.04
N SER A 184 -50.99 -20.71 57.23
CA SER A 184 -50.87 -22.05 57.78
C SER A 184 -51.45 -22.13 59.19
N ARG A 185 -51.12 -21.18 60.07
CA ARG A 185 -51.69 -21.12 61.42
C ARG A 185 -53.21 -20.90 61.42
N TYR A 186 -53.72 -20.04 60.55
CA TYR A 186 -55.15 -19.82 60.40
C TYR A 186 -55.87 -21.11 60.00
N LYS A 187 -55.32 -21.86 59.03
CA LYS A 187 -55.88 -23.15 58.61
C LYS A 187 -55.91 -24.18 59.75
N THR A 188 -54.82 -24.32 60.50
CA THR A 188 -54.77 -25.25 61.65
C THR A 188 -55.78 -24.86 62.74
N LEU A 189 -55.96 -23.57 63.01
CA LEU A 189 -56.97 -23.10 63.96
C LEU A 189 -58.39 -23.39 63.45
N GLN A 190 -58.64 -23.21 62.15
CA GLN A 190 -59.93 -23.51 61.53
C GLN A 190 -60.28 -25.00 61.59
N GLU A 191 -59.32 -25.89 61.32
CA GLU A 191 -59.49 -27.35 61.46
C GLU A 191 -59.81 -27.73 62.92
N ARG A 192 -59.17 -27.08 63.89
CA ARG A 192 -59.43 -27.32 65.32
C ARG A 192 -60.81 -26.87 65.74
N ILE A 193 -61.28 -25.72 65.26
CA ILE A 193 -62.65 -25.24 65.49
C ILE A 193 -63.66 -26.24 64.93
N GLN A 194 -63.44 -26.74 63.71
CA GLN A 194 -64.35 -27.68 63.07
C GLN A 194 -64.41 -29.02 63.82
N SER A 195 -63.28 -29.55 64.27
CA SER A 195 -63.24 -30.75 65.10
C SER A 195 -64.00 -30.58 66.42
N GLN A 196 -63.89 -29.42 67.07
CA GLN A 196 -64.64 -29.14 68.30
C GLN A 196 -66.15 -29.00 68.04
N GLN A 197 -66.55 -28.40 66.92
CA GLN A 197 -67.97 -28.34 66.53
C GLN A 197 -68.56 -29.72 66.28
N GLU A 198 -67.83 -30.62 65.61
CA GLU A 198 -68.28 -32.00 65.42
C GLU A 198 -68.41 -32.77 66.75
N GLU A 199 -67.50 -32.54 67.69
CA GLU A 199 -67.58 -33.14 69.02
C GLU A 199 -68.78 -32.63 69.82
N ILE A 200 -69.04 -31.31 69.76
CA ILE A 200 -70.25 -30.71 70.37
C ILE A 200 -71.51 -31.33 69.75
N PHE A 201 -71.59 -31.41 68.42
CA PHE A 201 -72.75 -31.99 67.75
C PHE A 201 -72.98 -33.46 68.14
N LYS A 202 -71.90 -34.25 68.25
CA LYS A 202 -71.99 -35.64 68.72
C LYS A 202 -72.51 -35.69 70.16
N LEU A 203 -71.96 -34.87 71.05
CA LEU A 203 -72.40 -34.80 72.45
C LEU A 203 -73.87 -34.37 72.55
N GLU A 204 -74.31 -33.36 71.80
CA GLU A 204 -75.70 -32.93 71.74
C GLU A 204 -76.63 -34.04 71.26
N THR A 205 -76.21 -34.80 70.24
CA THR A 205 -76.95 -35.97 69.75
C THR A 205 -77.07 -37.03 70.84
N THR A 206 -75.96 -37.41 71.48
CA THR A 206 -76.01 -38.40 72.57
C THR A 206 -76.88 -37.93 73.73
N LEU A 207 -76.86 -36.64 74.04
CA LEU A 207 -77.67 -36.04 75.08
C LEU A 207 -79.16 -36.05 74.72
N GLN A 208 -79.52 -35.80 73.46
CA GLN A 208 -80.89 -35.99 72.97
C GLN A 208 -81.34 -37.44 73.07
N ASP A 209 -80.49 -38.41 72.69
CA ASP A 209 -80.81 -39.84 72.82
C ASP A 209 -81.03 -40.25 74.28
N TYR A 210 -80.19 -39.75 75.21
CA TYR A 210 -80.39 -39.98 76.64
C TYR A 210 -81.67 -39.35 77.18
N ARG A 211 -82.01 -38.13 76.73
CA ARG A 211 -83.30 -37.48 77.07
C ARG A 211 -84.49 -38.32 76.58
N ALA A 212 -84.48 -38.74 75.32
CA ALA A 212 -85.54 -39.58 74.77
C ALA A 212 -85.71 -40.91 75.54
N LYS A 213 -84.60 -41.56 75.91
CA LYS A 213 -84.64 -42.78 76.74
C LYS A 213 -85.23 -42.54 78.14
N LEU A 214 -84.94 -41.38 78.75
CA LEU A 214 -85.51 -41.02 80.05
C LEU A 214 -87.01 -40.74 79.94
N ASP A 215 -87.48 -40.17 78.83
CA ASP A 215 -88.89 -39.91 78.60
C ASP A 215 -89.68 -41.21 78.39
N VAL A 216 -89.12 -42.19 77.65
CA VAL A 216 -89.73 -43.53 77.48
C VAL A 216 -89.81 -44.32 78.80
N LEU A 217 -88.88 -44.11 79.73
CA LEU A 217 -88.91 -44.75 81.07
C LEU A 217 -89.90 -44.08 82.04
N ARG A 218 -90.51 -42.95 81.65
CA ARG A 218 -91.49 -42.20 82.46
C ARG A 218 -92.94 -42.44 82.02
N GLU A 219 -93.17 -43.16 80.92
CA GLU A 219 -94.47 -43.68 80.47
C GLU A 219 -94.69 -45.13 80.92
#